data_AF-A0A3P6RDJ7-F1
#
_entry.id   AF-A0A3P6RDJ7-F1
#
_cell.length_a   1.000
_cell.length_b   1.000
_cell.length_c   1.000
_cell.angle_alpha   90.00
_cell.angle_beta   90.00
_cell.angle_gamma   90.00
#
_symmetry.space_group_name_H-M   'P 1'
#
loop_
_entity.id
_entity.type
_entity.pdbx_description
1 polymer ?
#
loop_
_entity_poly.entity_id
_entity_poly.type
_entity_poly.pdbx_seq_one_letter_code
_entity_poly.pdbx_strand_id
1 'polypeptide(L)'
;MTRGKSLFGTLNPEHSQNPLQCQVLVTVPESLEALMLSTNPKVQEFVSHIKYVVFDEVHSIGASPEAHIWEHLLLLIQCPFLALSATIGNAAKLHAWLDNAEQSKTDHKRKVDLIIHHERYSELELSIMRVEKPQPIEASPNNDLEVASSATSDSIDGDIIEPFMPYGVFMPEKIRMFGIPDDQQLTARQILQLYTTMASVDEKTKNEFEPCHFYGYKASEPLWLSRSALRKLENGLKQRLLQWLAEDEQKLKKVLNNLAKPIDEQLQHRAVPFNKEKLALENIVRIVDEMNEKNMLPAMCFNDDRSVCENLAIRLCKELEDREMEFMNSAEFKTKYAIKDEDVSCKGR
;
A
#
# COMPACT_ATOMS: atom_id res chain seq x y z
N MET A 1 34.70 32.84 -4.33
CA MET A 1 34.77 31.41 -4.70
C MET A 1 33.68 31.14 -5.72
N THR A 2 33.98 30.49 -6.86
CA THR A 2 32.97 30.05 -7.83
C THR A 2 32.14 28.92 -7.22
N ARG A 3 30.88 29.22 -6.88
CA ARG A 3 29.91 28.31 -6.25
C ARG A 3 28.98 27.67 -7.28
N GLY A 4 28.33 26.56 -6.91
CA GLY A 4 27.42 25.84 -7.81
C GLY A 4 28.14 25.09 -8.94
N LYS A 5 29.39 24.64 -8.71
CA LYS A 5 30.14 23.84 -9.68
C LYS A 5 29.50 22.48 -9.93
N SER A 6 28.83 21.93 -8.92
CA SER A 6 28.02 20.72 -9.03
C SER A 6 26.55 21.09 -9.08
N LEU A 7 25.77 20.38 -9.90
CA LEU A 7 24.31 20.53 -9.94
C LEU A 7 23.69 20.07 -8.61
N PHE A 8 24.10 18.89 -8.13
CA PHE A 8 23.60 18.29 -6.89
C PHE A 8 24.71 18.01 -5.88
N GLY A 9 24.33 17.92 -4.61
CA GLY A 9 25.15 17.45 -3.51
C GLY A 9 24.31 16.63 -2.55
N THR A 10 24.96 15.77 -1.76
CA THR A 10 24.31 14.94 -0.75
C THR A 10 24.93 15.18 0.62
N LEU A 11 24.09 15.20 1.65
CA LEU A 11 24.54 15.30 3.03
C LEU A 11 23.69 14.42 3.93
N ASN A 12 24.28 13.34 4.43
CA ASN A 12 23.75 12.48 5.46
C ASN A 12 24.81 12.39 6.60
N PRO A 13 24.44 11.91 7.80
CA PRO A 13 25.40 11.77 8.91
C PRO A 13 26.64 10.94 8.56
N GLU A 14 26.48 9.93 7.70
CA GLU A 14 27.55 9.00 7.31
C GLU A 14 28.22 9.35 5.98
N HIS A 15 27.57 10.13 5.11
CA HIS A 15 28.01 10.36 3.74
C HIS A 15 27.85 11.82 3.33
N SER A 16 28.89 12.40 2.72
CA SER A 16 28.89 13.79 2.29
C SER A 16 29.55 13.96 0.93
N GLN A 17 28.83 14.54 -0.02
CA GLN A 17 29.33 14.83 -1.36
C GLN A 17 28.95 16.25 -1.78
N ASN A 18 29.95 17.11 -1.92
CA ASN A 18 29.81 18.51 -2.36
C ASN A 18 28.70 19.33 -1.64
N PRO A 19 28.49 19.19 -0.31
CA PRO A 19 27.31 19.73 0.37
C PRO A 19 27.20 21.25 0.28
N LEU A 20 28.33 21.97 0.35
CA LEU A 20 28.38 23.44 0.31
C LEU A 20 28.73 23.99 -1.09
N GLN A 21 28.87 23.12 -2.09
CA GLN A 21 29.29 23.49 -3.46
C GLN A 21 28.30 23.02 -4.54
N CYS A 22 27.05 22.80 -4.15
CA CYS A 22 25.96 22.37 -5.02
C CYS A 22 24.95 23.51 -5.29
N GLN A 23 24.07 23.31 -6.27
CA GLN A 23 22.88 24.13 -6.46
C GLN A 23 21.65 23.53 -5.76
N VAL A 24 21.56 22.19 -5.75
CA VAL A 24 20.54 21.41 -5.06
C VAL A 24 21.20 20.50 -4.05
N LEU A 25 20.83 20.63 -2.78
CA LEU A 25 21.29 19.75 -1.70
C LEU A 25 20.19 18.76 -1.35
N VAL A 26 20.49 17.47 -1.47
CA VAL A 26 19.63 16.38 -0.97
C VAL A 26 20.18 15.94 0.39
N THR A 27 19.36 15.97 1.41
CA THR A 27 19.81 15.75 2.80
C THR A 27 18.67 15.21 3.66
N VAL A 28 19.02 14.66 4.82
CA VAL A 28 18.08 14.24 5.86
C VAL A 28 17.80 15.38 6.86
N PRO A 29 16.65 15.37 7.56
CA PRO A 29 16.25 16.45 8.47
C PRO A 29 17.34 16.82 9.50
N GLU A 30 17.96 15.83 10.13
CA GLU A 30 18.99 16.01 11.18
C GLU A 30 20.20 16.78 10.63
N SER A 31 20.59 16.45 9.40
CA SER A 31 21.73 17.08 8.73
C SER A 31 21.41 18.51 8.31
N LEU A 32 20.19 18.78 7.87
CA LEU A 32 19.73 20.14 7.57
C LEU A 32 19.67 21.00 8.84
N GLU A 33 19.17 20.45 9.95
CA GLU A 33 19.07 21.16 11.22
C GLU A 33 20.48 21.56 11.71
N ALA A 34 21.43 20.62 11.65
CA ALA A 34 22.82 20.89 11.98
C ALA A 34 23.45 21.99 11.10
N LEU A 35 23.11 22.04 9.80
CA LEU A 35 23.55 23.13 8.92
C LEU A 35 22.96 24.48 9.35
N MET A 36 21.66 24.52 9.63
CA MET A 36 20.94 25.75 10.02
C MET A 36 21.47 26.31 11.35
N LEU A 37 21.79 25.44 12.31
CA LEU A 37 22.31 25.81 13.64
C LEU A 37 23.83 26.00 13.67
N SER A 38 24.55 25.72 12.57
CA SER A 38 26.01 25.76 12.53
C SER A 38 26.55 27.17 12.77
N THR A 39 27.53 27.35 13.65
CA THR A 39 28.22 28.64 13.85
C THR A 39 29.35 28.90 12.85
N ASN A 40 29.60 27.96 11.92
CA ASN A 40 30.68 28.09 10.95
C ASN A 40 30.37 29.15 9.88
N PRO A 41 31.21 30.19 9.68
CA PRO A 41 30.95 31.25 8.71
C PRO A 41 30.71 30.76 7.28
N LYS A 42 31.40 29.70 6.84
CA LYS A 42 31.23 29.14 5.50
C LYS A 42 29.89 28.44 5.32
N VAL A 43 29.38 27.81 6.38
CA VAL A 43 28.08 27.13 6.39
C VAL A 43 26.96 28.16 6.45
N GLN A 44 27.09 29.16 7.31
CA GLN A 44 26.15 30.29 7.38
C GLN A 44 26.08 31.04 6.06
N GLU A 45 27.20 31.19 5.37
CA GLU A 45 27.21 31.75 4.03
C GLU A 45 26.48 30.84 3.02
N PHE A 46 26.53 29.52 3.13
CA PHE A 46 25.70 28.66 2.28
C PHE A 46 24.20 28.79 2.63
N VAL A 47 23.87 28.74 3.92
CA VAL A 47 22.49 28.82 4.44
C VAL A 47 21.80 30.11 4.00
N SER A 48 22.50 31.25 4.03
CA SER A 48 21.94 32.53 3.59
C SER A 48 21.57 32.60 2.11
N HIS A 49 22.05 31.67 1.28
CA HIS A 49 21.72 31.58 -0.14
C HIS A 49 20.62 30.56 -0.44
N ILE A 50 20.08 29.87 0.56
CA ILE A 50 18.97 28.92 0.37
C ILE A 50 17.72 29.73 0.00
N LYS A 51 17.26 29.56 -1.24
CA LYS A 51 16.09 30.27 -1.77
C LYS A 51 14.79 29.49 -1.62
N TYR A 52 14.88 28.18 -1.43
CA TYR A 52 13.72 27.30 -1.38
C TYR A 52 14.08 26.00 -0.67
N VAL A 53 13.14 25.43 0.08
CA VAL A 53 13.29 24.11 0.72
C VAL A 53 12.13 23.21 0.31
N VAL A 54 12.43 21.96 -0.06
CA VAL A 54 11.42 20.93 -0.30
C VAL A 54 11.47 19.95 0.86
N PHE A 55 10.37 19.87 1.58
CA PHE A 55 10.14 18.92 2.65
C PHE A 55 9.32 17.76 2.09
N ASP A 56 9.94 16.59 1.97
CA ASP A 56 9.26 15.38 1.53
C ASP A 56 8.72 14.58 2.72
N GLU A 57 7.63 13.87 2.52
CA GLU A 57 6.97 13.04 3.55
C GLU A 57 6.73 13.72 4.91
N VAL A 58 6.22 14.96 4.89
CA VAL A 58 5.95 15.76 6.10
C VAL A 58 4.99 15.09 7.08
N HIS A 59 4.19 14.11 6.63
CA HIS A 59 3.38 13.27 7.51
C HIS A 59 4.20 12.53 8.59
N SER A 60 5.52 12.38 8.39
CA SER A 60 6.47 11.83 9.36
C SER A 60 6.53 12.62 10.68
N ILE A 61 6.10 13.88 10.69
CA ILE A 61 6.02 14.72 11.91
C ILE A 61 5.15 14.10 13.01
N GLY A 62 4.17 13.26 12.65
CA GLY A 62 3.29 12.59 13.63
C GLY A 62 3.69 11.16 13.97
N ALA A 63 4.66 10.59 13.23
CA ALA A 63 4.95 9.15 13.26
C ALA A 63 6.38 8.82 13.69
N SER A 64 7.32 9.76 13.56
CA SER A 64 8.73 9.54 13.91
C SER A 64 9.07 10.03 15.33
N PRO A 65 9.92 9.33 16.09
CA PRO A 65 10.54 9.88 17.31
C PRO A 65 11.33 11.18 17.07
N GLU A 66 11.72 11.45 15.83
CA GLU A 66 12.44 12.65 15.38
C GLU A 66 11.51 13.78 14.92
N ALA A 67 10.21 13.72 15.26
CA ALA A 67 9.21 14.73 14.94
C ALA A 67 9.62 16.17 15.29
N HIS A 68 10.35 16.35 16.41
CA HIS A 68 10.82 17.65 16.87
C HIS A 68 11.76 18.34 15.86
N ILE A 69 12.55 17.58 15.10
CA ILE A 69 13.47 18.11 14.08
C ILE A 69 12.68 18.76 12.94
N TRP A 70 11.58 18.15 12.51
CA TRP A 70 10.68 18.71 11.51
C TRP A 70 10.07 20.04 11.98
N GLU A 71 9.59 20.09 13.22
CA GLU A 71 9.07 21.32 13.82
C GLU A 71 10.13 22.42 13.86
N HIS A 72 11.34 22.10 14.31
CA HIS A 72 12.44 23.06 14.34
C HIS A 72 12.77 23.60 12.95
N LEU A 73 12.93 22.72 11.96
CA LEU A 73 13.26 23.11 10.59
C LEU A 73 12.20 24.05 10.00
N LEU A 74 10.92 23.70 10.14
CA LEU A 74 9.82 24.52 9.62
C LEU A 74 9.76 25.90 10.28
N LEU A 75 10.15 26.01 11.55
CA LEU A 75 10.26 27.30 12.25
C LEU A 75 11.54 28.08 11.88
N LEU A 76 12.67 27.40 11.67
CA LEU A 76 13.98 28.02 11.42
C LEU A 76 14.13 28.57 10.00
N ILE A 77 13.57 27.89 8.99
CA ILE A 77 13.75 28.31 7.59
C ILE A 77 13.20 29.72 7.35
N GLN A 78 13.92 30.54 6.60
CA GLN A 78 13.51 31.91 6.27
C GLN A 78 13.01 32.08 4.82
N CYS A 79 13.08 31.01 4.03
CA CYS A 79 12.69 30.99 2.62
C CYS A 79 11.34 30.29 2.39
N PRO A 80 10.71 30.47 1.21
CA PRO A 80 9.56 29.67 0.81
C PRO A 80 9.86 28.17 0.79
N PHE A 81 8.84 27.34 1.01
CA PHE A 81 8.97 25.90 1.00
C PHE A 81 7.85 25.19 0.22
N LEU A 82 8.12 23.95 -0.16
CA LEU A 82 7.14 22.98 -0.63
C LEU A 82 7.09 21.83 0.37
N ALA A 83 5.93 21.55 0.94
CA ALA A 83 5.71 20.40 1.80
C ALA A 83 4.92 19.33 1.04
N LEU A 84 5.55 18.20 0.77
CA LEU A 84 4.93 17.02 0.19
C LEU A 84 4.57 16.06 1.33
N SER A 85 3.35 15.54 1.30
CA SER A 85 2.84 14.67 2.34
C SER A 85 1.85 13.69 1.73
N ALA A 86 1.90 12.44 2.18
CA ALA A 86 0.79 11.51 2.06
C ALA A 86 -0.49 12.09 2.69
N THR A 87 -1.64 11.49 2.36
CA THR A 87 -2.95 11.90 2.88
C THR A 87 -2.99 11.76 4.40
N ILE A 88 -2.96 12.90 5.10
CA ILE A 88 -3.06 13.00 6.55
C ILE A 88 -4.47 13.41 6.95
N GLY A 89 -5.07 12.68 7.91
CA GLY A 89 -6.44 12.94 8.38
C GLY A 89 -6.65 14.33 9.01
N ASN A 90 -5.56 15.04 9.35
CA ASN A 90 -5.61 16.34 10.04
C ASN A 90 -4.86 17.45 9.27
N ALA A 91 -4.87 17.38 7.93
CA ALA A 91 -4.18 18.34 7.06
C ALA A 91 -4.53 19.82 7.36
N ALA A 92 -5.80 20.10 7.68
CA ALA A 92 -6.25 21.46 7.96
C ALA A 92 -5.60 22.08 9.21
N LYS A 93 -5.40 21.31 10.29
CA LYS A 93 -4.73 21.83 11.50
C LYS A 93 -3.24 22.03 11.27
N LEU A 94 -2.60 21.12 10.55
CA LEU A 94 -1.19 21.26 10.17
C LEU A 94 -1.00 22.50 9.28
N HIS A 95 -1.87 22.69 8.29
CA HIS A 95 -1.89 23.88 7.43
C HIS A 95 -2.06 25.16 8.23
N ALA A 96 -3.03 25.22 9.15
CA ALA A 96 -3.25 26.40 9.99
C ALA A 96 -2.02 26.71 10.87
N TRP A 97 -1.37 25.69 11.43
CA TRP A 97 -0.13 25.86 12.19
C TRP A 97 1.02 26.38 11.32
N LEU A 98 1.22 25.81 10.12
CA LEU A 98 2.23 26.26 9.16
C LEU A 98 2.00 27.69 8.71
N ASP A 99 0.75 28.05 8.41
CA ASP A 99 0.39 29.40 7.98
C ASP A 99 0.65 30.43 9.11
N ASN A 100 0.29 30.10 10.35
CA ASN A 100 0.60 30.93 11.51
C ASN A 100 2.12 31.06 11.74
N ALA A 101 2.87 29.98 11.57
CA ALA A 101 4.32 29.99 11.71
C ALA A 101 4.97 30.91 10.66
N GLU A 102 4.57 30.81 9.39
CA GLU A 102 5.07 31.71 8.33
C GLU A 102 4.66 33.17 8.55
N GLN A 103 3.45 33.44 9.03
CA GLN A 103 3.01 34.80 9.35
C GLN A 103 3.78 35.44 10.51
N SER A 104 4.36 34.63 11.39
CA SER A 104 5.16 35.08 12.55
C SER A 104 6.61 35.46 12.19
N LYS A 105 7.08 35.07 11.01
CA LYS A 105 8.45 35.35 10.55
C LYS A 105 8.60 36.83 10.19
N THR A 106 9.78 37.37 10.45
CA THR A 106 10.09 38.81 10.33
C THR A 106 10.17 39.27 8.88
N ASP A 107 10.60 38.40 7.97
CA ASP A 107 10.82 38.72 6.57
C ASP A 107 9.72 38.10 5.70
N HIS A 108 8.90 38.99 5.11
CA HIS A 108 7.84 38.66 4.16
C HIS A 108 6.81 37.64 4.66
N LYS A 109 5.67 38.15 5.14
CA LYS A 109 4.50 37.33 5.47
C LYS A 109 4.05 36.56 4.23
N ARG A 110 4.39 35.27 4.18
CA ARG A 110 3.97 34.35 3.13
C ARG A 110 2.69 33.66 3.56
N LYS A 111 1.82 33.43 2.59
CA LYS A 111 0.65 32.58 2.77
C LYS A 111 1.05 31.15 2.41
N VAL A 112 0.64 30.19 3.21
CA VAL A 112 0.77 28.77 2.88
C VAL A 112 -0.51 28.34 2.17
N ASP A 113 -0.38 27.84 0.94
CA ASP A 113 -1.52 27.28 0.19
C ASP A 113 -1.57 25.75 0.37
N LEU A 114 -2.75 25.24 0.74
CA LEU A 114 -2.99 23.80 0.90
C LEU A 114 -3.63 23.23 -0.37
N ILE A 115 -2.95 22.26 -0.99
CA ILE A 115 -3.44 21.53 -2.15
C ILE A 115 -3.68 20.08 -1.72
N ILE A 116 -4.91 19.60 -1.90
CA ILE A 116 -5.30 18.22 -1.55
C ILE A 116 -5.80 17.51 -2.80
N HIS A 117 -5.28 16.33 -3.06
CA HIS A 117 -5.76 15.43 -4.09
C HIS A 117 -6.28 14.15 -3.42
N HIS A 118 -7.54 13.81 -3.68
CA HIS A 118 -8.21 12.63 -3.11
C HIS A 118 -8.20 11.42 -4.07
N GLU A 119 -7.77 11.61 -5.31
CA GLU A 119 -7.78 10.55 -6.31
C GLU A 119 -6.49 9.73 -6.24
N ARG A 120 -6.64 8.41 -6.15
CA ARG A 120 -5.52 7.48 -6.31
C ARG A 120 -5.37 7.14 -7.79
N TYR A 121 -4.14 7.18 -8.30
CA TYR A 121 -3.86 6.82 -9.69
C TYR A 121 -4.10 5.34 -9.99
N SER A 122 -3.73 4.46 -9.06
CA SER A 122 -3.98 3.02 -9.17
C SER A 122 -5.05 2.62 -8.16
N GLU A 123 -6.12 1.97 -8.61
CA GLU A 123 -7.11 1.45 -7.68
C GLU A 123 -6.53 0.27 -6.90
N LEU A 124 -6.96 0.09 -5.66
CA LEU A 124 -6.53 -1.02 -4.81
C LEU A 124 -7.68 -2.01 -4.68
N GLU A 125 -7.36 -3.28 -4.82
CA GLU A 125 -8.26 -4.38 -4.52
C GLU A 125 -7.67 -5.18 -3.36
N LEU A 126 -8.50 -5.51 -2.37
CA LEU A 126 -8.07 -6.31 -1.24
C LEU A 126 -8.31 -7.78 -1.54
N SER A 127 -7.31 -8.59 -1.21
CA SER A 127 -7.39 -10.03 -1.30
C SER A 127 -6.90 -10.66 0.00
N ILE A 128 -7.42 -11.84 0.30
CA ILE A 128 -6.97 -12.69 1.39
C ILE A 128 -6.35 -13.96 0.80
N MET A 129 -5.26 -14.41 1.41
CA MET A 129 -4.69 -15.71 1.07
C MET A 129 -5.58 -16.81 1.67
N ARG A 130 -6.09 -17.73 0.85
CA ARG A 130 -6.78 -18.92 1.34
C ARG A 130 -5.78 -19.84 2.02
N VAL A 131 -6.12 -20.26 3.24
CA VAL A 131 -5.31 -21.20 4.02
C VAL A 131 -6.18 -22.29 4.59
N GLU A 132 -5.57 -23.46 4.77
CA GLU A 132 -6.13 -24.57 5.53
C GLU A 132 -6.30 -24.12 6.97
N LYS A 133 -7.26 -24.73 7.67
CA LYS A 133 -7.55 -24.39 9.06
C LYS A 133 -6.28 -24.57 9.90
N PRO A 134 -5.70 -23.48 10.45
CA PRO A 134 -4.42 -23.59 11.12
C PRO A 134 -4.58 -24.30 12.46
N GLN A 135 -3.57 -25.09 12.85
CA GLN A 135 -3.58 -25.78 14.14
C GLN A 135 -3.36 -24.78 15.29
N PRO A 136 -4.13 -24.86 16.39
CA PRO A 136 -3.97 -24.00 17.55
C PRO A 136 -2.60 -24.17 18.21
N ILE A 137 -2.04 -23.07 18.76
CA ILE A 137 -0.73 -23.06 19.44
C ILE A 137 -0.67 -24.03 20.63
N GLU A 138 -1.81 -24.29 21.29
CA GLU A 138 -1.87 -25.17 22.48
C GLU A 138 -1.88 -26.68 22.17
N ALA A 139 -1.91 -27.06 20.89
CA ALA A 139 -1.83 -28.46 20.48
C ALA A 139 -0.37 -28.93 20.34
N SER A 140 0.44 -28.84 21.41
CA SER A 140 1.53 -29.80 21.76
C SER A 140 2.49 -29.26 22.84
N PRO A 141 2.41 -29.77 24.08
CA PRO A 141 3.56 -29.97 24.94
C PRO A 141 3.86 -31.48 25.00
N ASN A 142 4.83 -31.95 24.23
CA ASN A 142 5.39 -33.30 24.21
C ASN A 142 4.50 -34.42 23.61
N ASN A 143 4.83 -34.89 22.40
CA ASN A 143 5.36 -36.23 22.15
C ASN A 143 5.31 -36.58 20.65
N ASP A 144 6.43 -37.15 20.20
CA ASP A 144 6.56 -38.18 19.18
C ASP A 144 6.16 -37.90 17.72
N LEU A 145 7.19 -37.99 16.88
CA LEU A 145 7.13 -38.34 15.46
C LEU A 145 6.41 -39.68 15.30
N GLU A 146 5.08 -39.71 15.33
CA GLU A 146 4.25 -40.79 14.81
C GLU A 146 2.78 -40.36 14.92
N VAL A 147 1.98 -40.65 13.88
CA VAL A 147 0.57 -40.24 13.69
C VAL A 147 0.37 -38.86 13.02
N ALA A 148 1.09 -38.62 11.92
CA ALA A 148 0.57 -37.79 10.82
C ALA A 148 -0.11 -38.72 9.79
N SER A 149 -1.22 -39.35 10.18
CA SER A 149 -1.97 -40.26 9.30
C SER A 149 -3.42 -40.38 9.74
N SER A 150 -4.16 -39.26 9.71
CA SER A 150 -5.64 -39.22 9.60
C SER A 150 -6.25 -37.82 9.82
N ALA A 151 -5.58 -36.75 9.39
CA ALA A 151 -6.31 -35.56 8.99
C ALA A 151 -6.41 -35.63 7.46
N THR A 152 -7.62 -35.72 6.93
CA THR A 152 -7.87 -35.50 5.51
C THR A 152 -7.17 -34.21 5.13
N SER A 153 -6.15 -34.29 4.27
CA SER A 153 -5.57 -33.11 3.65
C SER A 153 -6.66 -32.49 2.78
N ASP A 154 -7.41 -31.56 3.35
CA ASP A 154 -8.29 -30.67 2.60
C ASP A 154 -7.37 -29.75 1.80
N SER A 155 -6.75 -30.30 0.75
CA SER A 155 -5.95 -29.54 -0.19
C SER A 155 -6.83 -28.43 -0.73
N ILE A 156 -6.43 -27.19 -0.48
CA ILE A 156 -7.10 -26.00 -1.01
C ILE A 156 -7.12 -26.13 -2.54
N ASP A 157 -8.28 -26.49 -3.09
CA ASP A 157 -8.50 -26.57 -4.52
C ASP A 157 -8.73 -25.16 -5.10
N GLY A 158 -8.14 -24.87 -6.25
CA GLY A 158 -8.18 -23.57 -6.93
C GLY A 158 -7.27 -22.48 -6.33
N ASP A 159 -7.56 -21.25 -6.74
CA ASP A 159 -6.77 -20.04 -6.45
C ASP A 159 -6.58 -19.78 -4.94
N ILE A 160 -5.34 -19.57 -4.51
CA ILE A 160 -4.97 -19.15 -3.16
C ILE A 160 -5.30 -17.67 -2.91
N ILE A 161 -5.30 -16.81 -3.93
CA ILE A 161 -5.59 -15.38 -3.75
C ILE A 161 -7.08 -15.15 -3.97
N GLU A 162 -7.79 -14.86 -2.88
CA GLU A 162 -9.23 -14.60 -2.91
C GLU A 162 -9.51 -13.10 -2.75
N PRO A 163 -9.93 -12.39 -3.81
CA PRO A 163 -10.33 -10.98 -3.72
C PRO A 163 -11.64 -10.85 -2.94
N PHE A 164 -11.76 -9.80 -2.14
CA PHE A 164 -12.97 -9.57 -1.33
C PHE A 164 -13.42 -8.13 -1.32
N MET A 165 -14.70 -7.96 -1.00
CA MET A 165 -15.33 -6.66 -0.84
C MET A 165 -15.03 -6.14 0.56
N PRO A 166 -14.29 -5.04 0.75
CA PRO A 166 -13.91 -4.60 2.10
C PRO A 166 -15.08 -4.25 3.02
N TYR A 167 -16.27 -3.93 2.49
CA TYR A 167 -17.48 -3.78 3.31
C TYR A 167 -17.96 -5.08 3.95
N GLY A 168 -17.58 -6.26 3.44
CA GLY A 168 -17.88 -7.53 4.09
C GLY A 168 -17.24 -7.68 5.48
N VAL A 169 -16.22 -6.90 5.80
CA VAL A 169 -15.53 -6.93 7.10
C VAL A 169 -16.09 -5.88 8.08
N PHE A 170 -16.98 -5.00 7.60
CA PHE A 170 -17.48 -3.92 8.44
C PHE A 170 -18.55 -4.37 9.42
N MET A 171 -18.44 -3.87 10.65
CA MET A 171 -19.47 -4.00 11.67
C MET A 171 -20.40 -2.77 11.64
N PRO A 172 -21.73 -2.95 11.67
CA PRO A 172 -22.69 -1.84 11.68
C PRO A 172 -22.41 -0.79 12.76
N GLU A 173 -21.97 -1.24 13.95
CA GLU A 173 -21.63 -0.37 15.08
C GLU A 173 -20.42 0.52 14.75
N LYS A 174 -19.42 0.00 14.04
CA LYS A 174 -18.25 0.77 13.62
C LYS A 174 -18.60 1.79 12.54
N ILE A 175 -19.46 1.42 11.59
CA ILE A 175 -19.99 2.36 10.59
C ILE A 175 -20.79 3.48 11.28
N ARG A 176 -21.57 3.17 12.32
CA ARG A 176 -22.33 4.17 13.07
C ARG A 176 -21.43 5.17 13.80
N MET A 177 -20.32 4.70 14.37
CA MET A 177 -19.40 5.53 15.14
C MET A 177 -18.48 6.39 14.25
N PHE A 178 -18.01 5.84 13.13
CA PHE A 178 -16.92 6.45 12.35
C PHE A 178 -17.28 6.73 10.89
N GLY A 179 -18.44 6.29 10.42
CA GLY A 179 -18.81 6.33 9.01
C GLY A 179 -18.04 5.30 8.18
N ILE A 180 -18.15 5.43 6.86
CA ILE A 180 -17.30 4.71 5.91
C ILE A 180 -16.07 5.60 5.65
N PRO A 181 -14.83 5.09 5.78
CA PRO A 181 -13.63 5.87 5.49
C PRO A 181 -13.59 6.40 4.05
N ASP A 182 -13.20 7.67 3.88
CA ASP A 182 -13.15 8.34 2.57
C ASP A 182 -12.04 7.79 1.65
N ASP A 183 -10.98 7.25 2.24
CA ASP A 183 -9.86 6.61 1.54
C ASP A 183 -10.22 5.22 0.98
N GLN A 184 -11.36 4.65 1.40
CA GLN A 184 -11.87 3.39 0.89
C GLN A 184 -12.68 3.59 -0.39
N GLN A 185 -11.94 3.73 -1.48
CA GLN A 185 -12.44 3.79 -2.84
C GLN A 185 -12.59 2.39 -3.44
N LEU A 186 -13.74 2.11 -4.04
CA LEU A 186 -14.01 0.84 -4.69
C LEU A 186 -13.62 0.84 -6.17
N THR A 187 -13.20 -0.32 -6.70
CA THR A 187 -13.02 -0.52 -8.14
C THR A 187 -14.35 -0.59 -8.87
N ALA A 188 -14.36 -0.43 -10.21
CA ALA A 188 -15.59 -0.58 -11.00
C ALA A 188 -16.30 -1.93 -10.79
N ARG A 189 -15.53 -3.03 -10.70
CA ARG A 189 -16.04 -4.38 -10.40
C ARG A 189 -16.72 -4.42 -9.03
N GLN A 190 -16.09 -3.84 -8.03
CA GLN A 190 -16.58 -3.79 -6.67
C GLN A 190 -17.83 -2.90 -6.52
N ILE A 191 -17.91 -1.78 -7.24
CA ILE A 191 -19.11 -0.93 -7.30
C ILE A 191 -20.29 -1.73 -7.88
N LEU A 192 -20.06 -2.48 -8.96
CA LEU A 192 -21.09 -3.32 -9.56
C LEU A 192 -21.53 -4.46 -8.62
N GLN A 193 -20.59 -5.11 -7.94
CA GLN A 193 -20.87 -6.14 -6.94
C GLN A 193 -21.71 -5.58 -5.79
N LEU A 194 -21.36 -4.38 -5.30
CA LEU A 194 -22.10 -3.70 -4.26
C LEU A 194 -23.53 -3.41 -4.70
N TYR A 195 -23.71 -2.80 -5.88
CA TYR A 195 -25.02 -2.54 -6.46
C TYR A 195 -25.84 -3.83 -6.56
N THR A 196 -25.29 -4.89 -7.15
CA THR A 196 -26.00 -6.16 -7.38
C THR A 196 -26.47 -6.76 -6.06
N THR A 197 -25.62 -6.71 -5.03
CA THR A 197 -25.95 -7.22 -3.70
C THR A 197 -27.04 -6.37 -3.02
N MET A 198 -26.96 -5.04 -3.10
CA MET A 198 -27.99 -4.15 -2.57
C MET A 198 -29.33 -4.29 -3.31
N ALA A 199 -29.29 -4.43 -4.64
CA ALA A 199 -30.46 -4.62 -5.48
C ALA A 199 -31.21 -5.93 -5.18
N SER A 200 -30.51 -6.98 -4.74
CA SER A 200 -31.14 -8.23 -4.29
C SER A 200 -31.95 -8.10 -2.99
N VAL A 201 -31.72 -7.04 -2.22
CA VAL A 201 -32.32 -6.82 -0.89
C VAL A 201 -33.42 -5.76 -0.92
N ASP A 202 -33.33 -4.77 -1.83
CA ASP A 202 -34.27 -3.65 -1.90
C ASP A 202 -34.59 -3.25 -3.35
N GLU A 203 -35.86 -3.40 -3.74
CA GLU A 203 -36.32 -3.10 -5.10
C GLU A 203 -36.25 -1.60 -5.43
N LYS A 204 -36.36 -0.72 -4.42
CA LYS A 204 -36.19 0.73 -4.61
C LYS A 204 -34.77 1.05 -5.04
N THR A 205 -33.77 0.56 -4.31
CA THR A 205 -32.35 0.71 -4.67
C THR A 205 -32.05 0.11 -6.04
N LYS A 206 -32.62 -1.05 -6.37
CA LYS A 206 -32.46 -1.67 -7.69
C LYS A 206 -32.89 -0.76 -8.84
N ASN A 207 -34.03 -0.09 -8.72
CA ASN A 207 -34.52 0.79 -9.78
C ASN A 207 -33.78 2.14 -9.83
N GLU A 208 -33.41 2.69 -8.68
CA GLU A 208 -32.78 4.02 -8.58
C GLU A 208 -31.30 4.01 -8.99
N PHE A 209 -30.57 2.93 -8.67
CA PHE A 209 -29.13 2.83 -8.87
C PHE A 209 -28.72 1.84 -9.98
N GLU A 210 -29.65 1.42 -10.84
CA GLU A 210 -29.33 0.55 -11.97
C GLU A 210 -28.29 1.23 -12.87
N PRO A 211 -27.08 0.66 -13.07
CA PRO A 211 -25.98 1.35 -13.72
C PRO A 211 -26.31 1.92 -15.10
N CYS A 212 -27.04 1.18 -15.95
CA CYS A 212 -27.36 1.64 -17.30
C CYS A 212 -28.30 2.85 -17.25
N HIS A 213 -29.34 2.80 -16.41
CA HIS A 213 -30.26 3.91 -16.20
C HIS A 213 -29.59 5.09 -15.51
N PHE A 214 -28.81 4.84 -14.45
CA PHE A 214 -28.12 5.85 -13.64
C PHE A 214 -27.15 6.68 -14.48
N TYR A 215 -26.41 6.04 -15.40
CA TYR A 215 -25.51 6.72 -16.31
C TYR A 215 -26.15 7.17 -17.62
N GLY A 216 -27.45 6.93 -17.82
CA GLY A 216 -28.18 7.32 -19.02
C GLY A 216 -27.69 6.59 -20.28
N TYR A 217 -27.22 5.35 -20.14
CA TYR A 217 -26.79 4.53 -21.25
C TYR A 217 -27.94 4.34 -22.27
N LYS A 218 -27.61 4.56 -23.54
CA LYS A 218 -28.51 4.33 -24.67
C LYS A 218 -27.85 3.30 -25.57
N ALA A 219 -28.60 2.29 -25.98
CA ALA A 219 -28.11 1.20 -26.82
C ALA A 219 -27.52 1.67 -28.17
N SER A 220 -27.80 2.91 -28.59
CA SER A 220 -27.31 3.50 -29.83
C SER A 220 -25.85 3.94 -29.79
N GLU A 221 -25.27 4.21 -28.61
CA GLU A 221 -23.93 4.81 -28.50
C GLU A 221 -23.11 4.20 -27.34
N PRO A 222 -21.82 3.92 -27.55
CA PRO A 222 -20.95 3.48 -26.46
C PRO A 222 -20.75 4.62 -25.45
N LEU A 223 -21.04 4.36 -24.17
CA LEU A 223 -20.87 5.34 -23.11
C LEU A 223 -19.48 5.21 -22.50
N TRP A 224 -18.70 6.29 -22.56
CA TRP A 224 -17.41 6.36 -21.87
C TRP A 224 -17.60 6.76 -20.40
N LEU A 225 -17.25 5.85 -19.48
CA LEU A 225 -17.29 6.11 -18.04
C LEU A 225 -15.91 6.52 -17.54
N SER A 226 -15.78 7.77 -17.11
CA SER A 226 -14.60 8.25 -16.41
C SER A 226 -14.60 7.79 -14.95
N ARG A 227 -13.42 7.77 -14.31
CA ARG A 227 -13.30 7.46 -12.88
C ARG A 227 -14.11 8.40 -12.00
N SER A 228 -14.13 9.70 -12.33
CA SER A 228 -14.95 10.68 -11.62
C SER A 228 -16.45 10.42 -11.79
N ALA A 229 -16.89 9.87 -12.92
CA ALA A 229 -18.26 9.41 -13.10
C ALA A 229 -18.58 8.18 -12.22
N LEU A 230 -17.66 7.20 -12.13
CA LEU A 230 -17.82 6.02 -11.28
C LEU A 230 -18.05 6.38 -9.81
N ARG A 231 -17.33 7.41 -9.31
CA ARG A 231 -17.50 7.91 -7.94
C ARG A 231 -18.91 8.39 -7.63
N LYS A 232 -19.69 8.83 -8.63
CA LYS A 232 -21.08 9.28 -8.40
C LYS A 232 -21.98 8.13 -7.96
N LEU A 233 -21.89 6.97 -8.65
CA LEU A 233 -22.67 5.79 -8.28
C LEU A 233 -22.18 5.21 -6.95
N GLU A 234 -20.86 5.12 -6.76
CA GLU A 234 -20.28 4.67 -5.50
C GLU A 234 -20.78 5.51 -4.31
N ASN A 235 -20.72 6.83 -4.41
CA ASN A 235 -21.18 7.73 -3.36
C ASN A 235 -22.69 7.61 -3.12
N GLY A 236 -23.48 7.43 -4.18
CA GLY A 236 -24.92 7.19 -4.07
C GLY A 236 -25.24 5.90 -3.31
N LEU A 237 -24.56 4.79 -3.64
CA LEU A 237 -24.69 3.51 -2.95
C LEU A 237 -24.22 3.59 -1.49
N LYS A 238 -23.09 4.27 -1.22
CA LYS A 238 -22.59 4.54 0.15
C LYS A 238 -23.62 5.31 0.97
N GLN A 239 -24.19 6.37 0.43
CA GLN A 239 -25.23 7.16 1.10
C GLN A 239 -26.47 6.31 1.38
N ARG A 240 -26.88 5.47 0.42
CA ARG A 240 -28.02 4.56 0.60
C ARG A 240 -27.78 3.52 1.70
N LEU A 241 -26.56 2.97 1.80
CA LEU A 241 -26.17 2.09 2.91
C LEU A 241 -26.26 2.79 4.27
N LEU A 242 -25.77 4.04 4.34
CA LEU A 242 -25.85 4.84 5.56
C LEU A 242 -27.29 5.19 5.94
N GLN A 243 -28.17 5.43 4.96
CA GLN A 243 -29.60 5.59 5.22
C GLN A 243 -30.22 4.32 5.82
N TRP A 244 -29.88 3.13 5.29
CA TRP A 244 -30.36 1.87 5.89
C TRP A 244 -29.88 1.65 7.32
N LEU A 245 -28.68 2.13 7.68
CA LEU A 245 -28.22 2.07 9.07
C LEU A 245 -29.16 2.81 10.05
N ALA A 246 -29.87 3.83 9.56
CA ALA A 246 -30.85 4.60 10.33
C ALA A 246 -32.29 4.08 10.18
N GLU A 247 -32.69 3.68 8.96
CA GLU A 247 -34.08 3.29 8.63
C GLU A 247 -34.35 1.80 8.85
N ASP A 248 -33.47 0.92 8.39
CA ASP A 248 -33.66 -0.53 8.35
C ASP A 248 -32.31 -1.27 8.38
N GLU A 249 -31.80 -1.46 9.59
CA GLU A 249 -30.51 -2.11 9.84
C GLU A 249 -30.49 -3.58 9.36
N GLN A 250 -31.65 -4.23 9.21
CA GLN A 250 -31.73 -5.61 8.73
C GLN A 250 -31.32 -5.73 7.26
N LYS A 251 -31.68 -4.74 6.42
CA LYS A 251 -31.22 -4.68 5.03
C LYS A 251 -29.71 -4.55 4.95
N LEU A 252 -29.14 -3.65 5.76
CA LEU A 252 -27.70 -3.47 5.84
C LEU A 252 -27.00 -4.78 6.26
N LYS A 253 -27.44 -5.42 7.36
CA LYS A 253 -26.86 -6.68 7.83
C LYS A 253 -26.91 -7.79 6.78
N LYS A 254 -28.02 -7.92 6.04
CA LYS A 254 -28.12 -8.89 4.93
C LYS A 254 -27.08 -8.62 3.83
N VAL A 255 -26.89 -7.36 3.44
CA VAL A 255 -25.89 -6.99 2.44
C VAL A 255 -24.48 -7.27 2.94
N LEU A 256 -24.13 -6.83 4.15
CA LEU A 256 -22.81 -7.07 4.74
C LEU A 256 -22.51 -8.57 4.84
N ASN A 257 -23.47 -9.37 5.32
CA ASN A 257 -23.32 -10.83 5.40
C ASN A 257 -23.10 -11.46 4.02
N ASN A 258 -23.84 -11.01 2.99
CA ASN A 258 -23.65 -11.52 1.63
C ASN A 258 -22.27 -11.17 1.05
N LEU A 259 -21.75 -9.97 1.37
CA LEU A 259 -20.42 -9.53 0.96
C LEU A 259 -19.30 -10.23 1.74
N ALA A 260 -19.58 -10.66 2.98
CA ALA A 260 -18.64 -11.38 3.85
C ALA A 260 -18.51 -12.87 3.50
N LYS A 261 -19.55 -13.49 2.93
CA LYS A 261 -19.61 -14.92 2.61
C LYS A 261 -18.34 -15.51 1.95
N PRO A 262 -17.73 -14.88 0.93
CA PRO A 262 -16.54 -15.44 0.30
C PRO A 262 -15.39 -15.64 1.29
N ILE A 263 -15.22 -14.73 2.24
CA ILE A 263 -14.09 -14.73 3.17
C ILE A 263 -14.42 -15.24 4.57
N ASP A 264 -15.68 -15.56 4.86
CA ASP A 264 -16.13 -15.91 6.22
C ASP A 264 -15.34 -17.09 6.78
N GLU A 265 -15.12 -18.14 5.97
CA GLU A 265 -14.29 -19.29 6.33
C GLU A 265 -12.85 -18.85 6.66
N GLN A 266 -12.25 -18.02 5.82
CA GLN A 266 -10.88 -17.53 5.99
C GLN A 266 -10.72 -16.61 7.19
N LEU A 267 -11.74 -15.83 7.54
CA LEU A 267 -11.80 -15.03 8.76
C LEU A 267 -11.93 -15.93 9.99
N GLN A 268 -12.77 -16.96 9.94
CA GLN A 268 -12.94 -17.93 11.03
C GLN A 268 -11.66 -18.74 11.29
N HIS A 269 -10.95 -19.17 10.24
CA HIS A 269 -9.66 -19.84 10.35
C HIS A 269 -8.64 -18.97 11.11
N ARG A 270 -8.73 -17.65 10.98
CA ARG A 270 -7.81 -16.68 11.59
C ARG A 270 -8.28 -16.13 12.94
N ALA A 271 -9.48 -16.48 13.39
CA ALA A 271 -10.03 -16.04 14.67
C ALA A 271 -9.35 -16.72 15.87
N VAL A 272 -8.73 -17.89 15.66
CA VAL A 272 -8.00 -18.64 16.69
C VAL A 272 -6.50 -18.30 16.61
N PRO A 273 -5.76 -18.20 17.72
CA PRO A 273 -4.31 -18.01 17.67
C PRO A 273 -3.60 -19.18 16.96
N PHE A 274 -2.80 -18.86 15.96
CA PHE A 274 -1.97 -19.81 15.20
C PHE A 274 -0.57 -19.25 14.95
N ASN A 275 0.36 -20.13 14.56
CA ASN A 275 1.72 -19.72 14.18
C ASN A 275 1.70 -19.08 12.77
N LYS A 276 1.71 -17.74 12.74
CA LYS A 276 1.67 -16.94 11.49
C LYS A 276 2.95 -17.10 10.66
N GLU A 277 4.11 -17.21 11.30
CA GLU A 277 5.40 -17.34 10.61
C GLU A 277 5.49 -18.65 9.86
N LYS A 278 5.13 -19.76 10.53
CA LYS A 278 5.07 -21.08 9.93
C LYS A 278 4.12 -21.08 8.73
N LEU A 279 2.92 -20.53 8.89
CA LEU A 279 1.95 -20.44 7.80
C LEU A 279 2.47 -19.63 6.61
N ALA A 280 3.16 -18.51 6.87
CA ALA A 280 3.75 -17.69 5.82
C ALA A 280 4.87 -18.45 5.07
N LEU A 281 5.75 -19.15 5.79
CA LEU A 281 6.83 -19.96 5.21
C LEU A 281 6.32 -21.12 4.36
N GLU A 282 5.22 -21.75 4.77
CA GLU A 282 4.61 -22.86 4.03
C GLU A 282 3.93 -22.40 2.73
N ASN A 283 3.42 -21.16 2.68
CA ASN A 283 2.62 -20.66 1.56
C ASN A 283 3.35 -19.64 0.66
N ILE A 284 4.53 -19.13 1.03
CA ILE A 284 5.25 -18.07 0.28
C ILE A 284 5.54 -18.45 -1.17
N VAL A 285 5.87 -19.72 -1.43
CA VAL A 285 6.13 -20.20 -2.78
C VAL A 285 4.83 -20.20 -3.60
N ARG A 286 3.76 -20.78 -3.04
CA ARG A 286 2.46 -20.91 -3.72
C ARG A 286 1.87 -19.55 -4.08
N ILE A 287 1.96 -18.58 -3.17
CA ILE A 287 1.44 -17.23 -3.44
C ILE A 287 2.24 -16.54 -4.54
N VAL A 288 3.57 -16.70 -4.58
CA VAL A 288 4.41 -16.11 -5.65
C VAL A 288 4.13 -16.77 -6.99
N ASP A 289 3.95 -18.09 -7.03
CA ASP A 289 3.59 -18.83 -8.24
C ASP A 289 2.27 -18.31 -8.82
N GLU A 290 1.21 -18.20 -8.01
CA GLU A 290 -0.08 -17.69 -8.47
C GLU A 290 -0.02 -16.20 -8.87
N MET A 291 0.74 -15.38 -8.14
CA MET A 291 0.96 -13.99 -8.54
C MET A 291 1.66 -13.90 -9.90
N ASN A 292 2.61 -14.79 -10.19
CA ASN A 292 3.27 -14.85 -11.48
C ASN A 292 2.29 -15.27 -12.59
N GLU A 293 1.51 -16.33 -12.37
CA GLU A 293 0.48 -16.80 -13.32
C GLU A 293 -0.55 -15.70 -13.65
N LYS A 294 -0.94 -14.91 -12.64
CA LYS A 294 -1.90 -13.81 -12.78
C LYS A 294 -1.27 -12.49 -13.24
N ASN A 295 0.03 -12.47 -13.58
CA ASN A 295 0.78 -11.27 -13.97
C ASN A 295 0.69 -10.13 -12.92
N MET A 296 0.76 -10.48 -11.64
CA MET A 296 0.69 -9.58 -10.49
C MET A 296 2.07 -9.19 -9.92
N LEU A 297 3.16 -9.65 -10.54
CA LEU A 297 4.54 -9.27 -10.19
C LEU A 297 5.00 -8.04 -10.99
N PRO A 298 5.91 -7.20 -10.46
CA PRO A 298 6.61 -7.33 -9.18
C PRO A 298 5.73 -7.03 -7.96
N ALA A 299 6.09 -7.61 -6.81
CA ALA A 299 5.38 -7.45 -5.55
C ALA A 299 6.33 -7.08 -4.40
N MET A 300 5.80 -6.38 -3.40
CA MET A 300 6.51 -6.07 -2.15
C MET A 300 5.86 -6.85 -0.99
N CYS A 301 6.68 -7.57 -0.23
CA CYS A 301 6.27 -8.27 0.98
C CYS A 301 6.79 -7.49 2.20
N PHE A 302 5.89 -7.20 3.15
CA PHE A 302 6.22 -6.49 4.38
C PHE A 302 6.02 -7.41 5.58
N ASN A 303 6.97 -7.38 6.52
CA ASN A 303 6.86 -7.96 7.84
C ASN A 303 7.66 -7.09 8.82
N ASP A 304 7.16 -6.92 10.04
CA ASP A 304 7.84 -6.12 11.06
C ASP A 304 9.07 -6.84 11.64
N ASP A 305 9.13 -8.17 11.55
CA ASP A 305 10.28 -8.96 11.97
C ASP A 305 11.23 -9.23 10.79
N ARG A 306 12.45 -8.68 10.93
CA ARG A 306 13.54 -8.86 9.97
C ARG A 306 13.88 -10.33 9.72
N SER A 307 13.90 -11.15 10.77
CA SER A 307 14.25 -12.57 10.69
C SER A 307 13.23 -13.32 9.84
N VAL A 308 11.95 -12.96 9.95
CA VAL A 308 10.88 -13.55 9.14
C VAL A 308 11.04 -13.16 7.67
N CYS A 309 11.36 -11.90 7.37
CA CYS A 309 11.68 -11.46 6.00
C CYS A 309 12.84 -12.26 5.39
N GLU A 310 13.93 -12.44 6.13
CA GLU A 310 15.11 -13.20 5.69
C GLU A 310 14.74 -14.67 5.43
N ASN A 311 13.99 -15.31 6.35
CA ASN A 311 13.57 -16.71 6.21
C ASN A 311 12.63 -16.91 5.01
N LEU A 312 11.69 -16.00 4.77
CA LEU A 312 10.78 -16.06 3.61
C LEU A 312 11.57 -15.95 2.30
N ALA A 313 12.53 -15.02 2.22
CA ALA A 313 13.38 -14.84 1.05
C ALA A 313 14.25 -16.08 0.78
N ILE A 314 14.87 -16.65 1.82
CA ILE A 314 15.69 -17.87 1.70
C ILE A 314 14.84 -19.05 1.24
N ARG A 315 13.64 -19.24 1.82
CA ARG A 315 12.73 -20.33 1.43
C ARG A 315 12.34 -20.24 -0.04
N LEU A 316 11.99 -19.04 -0.50
CA LEU A 316 11.62 -18.80 -1.89
C LEU A 316 12.81 -19.00 -2.83
N CYS A 317 13.98 -18.45 -2.51
CA CYS A 317 15.19 -18.57 -3.32
C CYS A 317 15.57 -20.04 -3.51
N LYS A 318 15.62 -20.80 -2.42
CA LYS A 318 15.96 -22.23 -2.46
C LYS A 318 15.02 -23.02 -3.36
N GLU A 319 13.71 -22.80 -3.23
CA GLU A 319 12.73 -23.49 -4.05
C GLU A 319 12.88 -23.15 -5.55
N LEU A 320 13.15 -21.88 -5.87
CA LEU A 320 13.36 -21.45 -7.25
C LEU A 320 14.66 -22.01 -7.84
N GLU A 321 15.74 -22.06 -7.06
CA GLU A 321 17.02 -22.68 -7.45
C GLU A 321 16.86 -24.20 -7.68
N ASP A 322 16.12 -24.89 -6.81
CA ASP A 322 15.82 -26.32 -6.95
C ASP A 322 15.05 -26.58 -8.26
N ARG A 323 14.00 -25.78 -8.54
CA ARG A 323 13.24 -25.85 -9.80
C ARG A 323 14.07 -25.50 -11.03
N GLU A 324 14.95 -24.51 -10.93
CA GLU A 324 15.88 -24.16 -12.01
C GLU A 324 16.84 -25.32 -12.30
N MET A 325 17.40 -25.94 -11.26
CA MET A 325 18.29 -27.09 -11.39
C MET A 325 17.57 -28.30 -12.02
N GLU A 326 16.34 -28.58 -11.62
CA GLU A 326 15.49 -29.60 -12.24
C GLU A 326 15.23 -29.29 -13.72
N PHE A 327 14.91 -28.04 -14.03
CA PHE A 327 14.71 -27.59 -15.40
C PHE A 327 15.98 -27.72 -16.25
N MET A 328 17.14 -27.30 -15.74
CA MET A 328 18.44 -27.45 -16.42
C MET A 328 18.80 -28.92 -16.67
N ASN A 329 18.39 -29.82 -15.77
CA ASN A 329 18.61 -31.25 -15.91
C ASN A 329 17.63 -31.93 -16.89
N SER A 330 16.52 -31.27 -17.21
CA SER A 330 15.48 -31.79 -18.11
C SER A 330 15.99 -32.01 -19.54
N ALA A 331 15.37 -32.96 -20.25
CA ALA A 331 15.69 -33.22 -21.66
C ALA A 331 15.33 -32.04 -22.56
N GLU A 332 14.32 -31.25 -22.19
CA GLU A 332 13.92 -30.05 -22.92
C GLU A 332 15.03 -29.00 -22.91
N PHE A 333 15.60 -28.71 -21.73
CA PHE A 333 16.71 -27.77 -21.62
C PHE A 333 17.94 -28.24 -22.41
N LYS A 334 18.31 -29.52 -22.27
CA LYS A 334 19.44 -30.13 -22.99
C LYS A 334 19.29 -30.15 -24.51
N THR A 335 18.06 -30.02 -25.02
CA THR A 335 17.77 -30.06 -26.46
C THR A 335 17.64 -28.67 -27.06
N LYS A 336 17.01 -27.72 -26.34
CA LYS A 336 16.68 -26.39 -26.86
C LYS A 336 17.61 -25.27 -26.40
N TYR A 337 18.24 -25.41 -25.22
CA TYR A 337 18.91 -24.29 -24.54
C TYR A 337 20.35 -24.61 -24.11
N ALA A 338 20.71 -25.88 -23.97
CA ALA A 338 22.11 -26.26 -23.81
C ALA A 338 22.87 -25.90 -25.08
N ILE A 339 23.81 -24.97 -24.96
CA ILE A 339 24.75 -24.60 -26.02
C ILE A 339 25.53 -25.87 -26.37
N LYS A 340 25.13 -26.53 -27.45
CA LYS A 340 25.94 -27.57 -28.08
C LYS A 340 26.99 -26.86 -28.92
N ASP A 341 28.25 -27.02 -28.53
CA ASP A 341 29.46 -26.65 -29.25
C ASP A 341 29.90 -25.18 -29.23
N GLU A 342 30.44 -24.71 -28.10
CA GLU A 342 31.53 -23.70 -28.16
C GLU A 342 32.91 -24.34 -28.40
N ASP A 343 33.06 -25.66 -28.24
CA ASP A 343 34.37 -26.33 -28.39
C ASP A 343 34.79 -26.63 -29.83
N VAL A 344 33.93 -26.40 -30.83
CA VAL A 344 34.27 -26.67 -32.25
C VAL A 344 34.82 -25.43 -32.97
N SER A 345 34.60 -24.21 -32.46
CA SER A 345 35.09 -23.00 -33.15
C SER A 345 36.55 -22.62 -32.83
N CYS A 346 37.19 -23.26 -31.85
CA CYS A 346 38.61 -23.01 -31.51
C CYS A 346 39.59 -24.03 -32.10
N LYS A 347 39.13 -24.99 -32.92
CA LYS A 347 40.00 -25.90 -33.68
C LYS A 347 39.65 -25.87 -35.17
N GLY A 348 40.15 -24.85 -35.86
CA GLY A 348 40.35 -24.91 -37.31
C GLY A 348 39.76 -23.75 -38.10
N ARG A 349 40.49 -22.63 -38.15
CA ARG A 349 41.09 -22.10 -39.40
C ARG A 349 42.09 -21.00 -39.09
#